data_AF-A0A915AER0-F1
#
_entry.id   AF-A0A915AER0-F1
#
_cell.length_a   1.000
_cell.length_b   1.000
_cell.length_c   1.000
_cell.angle_alpha   90.00
_cell.angle_beta   90.00
_cell.angle_gamma   90.00
#
_symmetry.space_group_name_H-M   'P 1'
#
loop_
_entity.id
_entity.type
_entity.pdbx_description
1 polymer ?
#
loop_
_entity_poly.entity_id
_entity_poly.type
_entity_poly.pdbx_seq_one_letter_code
_entity_poly.pdbx_strand_id
1 'polypeptide(L)'
;MPICVSFGIAADGEKVVIDPTEREAMCLKGAFVVAANKRHEVCAMHQTGNLLLNEELIVRCVDIAIERAVDVTELISTVLMDDNNKRLKGNGAVGFAGLISLDMLTSHRFEPNELIAPTIDSSAINVEPQLEKVTITEGGIVHIGEGGTPFLAEVCPGERELIEQVEDIAAVHVQQTSIQPQKETVNSAQELLDSIEE
;
A
#
# COMPACT_ATOMS: atom_id res chain seq x y z
N MET A 1 -14.60 -14.08 -14.25
CA MET A 1 -13.69 -13.28 -15.09
C MET A 1 -12.59 -12.83 -14.16
N PRO A 2 -11.35 -13.32 -14.31
CA PRO A 2 -10.25 -12.89 -13.46
C PRO A 2 -9.88 -11.44 -13.80
N ILE A 3 -9.69 -10.62 -12.76
CA ILE A 3 -9.25 -9.22 -12.85
C ILE A 3 -7.93 -9.11 -12.10
N CYS A 4 -6.95 -8.47 -12.75
CA CYS A 4 -5.65 -8.17 -12.13
C CYS A 4 -5.74 -6.83 -11.40
N VAL A 5 -5.30 -6.81 -10.15
CA VAL A 5 -5.18 -5.60 -9.33
C VAL A 5 -3.70 -5.42 -9.00
N SER A 6 -3.19 -4.24 -9.33
CA SER A 6 -1.79 -3.87 -9.13
C SER A 6 -1.63 -3.02 -7.88
N PHE A 7 -0.69 -3.41 -7.03
CA PHE A 7 -0.29 -2.73 -5.82
C PHE A 7 1.14 -2.23 -6.00
N GLY A 8 1.34 -0.94 -5.84
CA GLY A 8 2.64 -0.30 -5.77
C GLY A 8 3.12 -0.20 -4.33
N ILE A 9 4.36 -0.59 -4.07
CA ILE A 9 4.91 -0.55 -2.70
C ILE A 9 5.96 0.54 -2.61
N ALA A 10 5.73 1.48 -1.68
CA ALA A 10 6.60 2.62 -1.47
C ALA A 10 7.95 2.19 -0.89
N ALA A 11 8.94 3.07 -1.01
CA ALA A 11 10.31 2.80 -0.54
C ALA A 11 10.40 2.61 0.98
N ASP A 12 9.46 3.20 1.72
CA ASP A 12 9.30 3.02 3.16
C ASP A 12 8.62 1.69 3.51
N GLY A 13 8.10 0.93 2.54
CA GLY A 13 7.47 -0.37 2.71
C GLY A 13 6.15 -0.39 3.50
N GLU A 14 5.81 0.70 4.20
CA GLU A 14 4.56 0.86 4.95
C GLU A 14 3.38 1.21 4.02
N LYS A 15 3.63 2.00 2.98
CA LYS A 15 2.56 2.51 2.12
C LYS A 15 2.37 1.65 0.88
N VAL A 16 1.13 1.22 0.69
CA VAL A 16 0.67 0.51 -0.51
C VAL A 16 -0.23 1.44 -1.31
N VAL A 17 0.09 1.62 -2.59
CA VAL A 17 -0.71 2.37 -3.56
C VAL A 17 -1.45 1.37 -4.45
N ILE A 18 -2.73 1.60 -4.72
CA ILE A 18 -3.53 0.75 -5.60
C ILE A 18 -3.61 1.44 -6.96
N ASP A 19 -3.42 0.67 -8.04
CA ASP A 19 -3.43 1.17 -9.43
C ASP A 19 -2.47 2.37 -9.65
N PRO A 20 -1.15 2.19 -9.42
CA PRO A 20 -0.20 3.27 -9.54
C PRO A 20 -0.12 3.78 -10.99
N THR A 21 -0.21 5.09 -11.14
CA THR A 21 0.06 5.78 -12.41
C THR A 21 1.54 5.67 -12.78
N GLU A 22 1.89 5.97 -14.03
CA GLU A 22 3.28 5.90 -14.52
C GLU A 22 4.25 6.70 -13.63
N ARG A 23 3.84 7.90 -13.19
CA ARG A 23 4.66 8.76 -12.33
C ARG A 23 4.83 8.17 -10.93
N GLU A 24 3.79 7.55 -10.39
CA GLU A 24 3.83 6.89 -9.09
C GLU A 24 4.70 5.63 -9.17
N ALA A 25 4.56 4.82 -10.21
CA ALA A 25 5.35 3.62 -10.44
C ALA A 25 6.87 3.89 -10.45
N MET A 26 7.30 5.03 -10.96
CA MET A 26 8.72 5.44 -10.93
C MET A 26 9.26 5.73 -9.53
N CYS A 27 8.39 6.09 -8.58
CA CYS A 27 8.77 6.39 -7.20
C CYS A 27 8.65 5.18 -6.26
N LEU A 28 8.03 4.10 -6.72
CA LEU A 28 7.80 2.88 -5.95
C LEU A 28 9.00 1.93 -6.06
N LYS A 29 9.22 1.13 -5.02
CA LYS A 29 10.35 0.17 -4.96
C LYS A 29 10.07 -1.11 -5.75
N GLY A 30 8.79 -1.43 -5.92
CA GLY A 30 8.34 -2.51 -6.77
C GLY A 30 6.82 -2.63 -6.74
N ALA A 31 6.31 -3.67 -7.38
CA ALA A 31 4.88 -3.89 -7.51
C ALA A 31 4.50 -5.33 -7.17
N PHE A 32 3.31 -5.47 -6.62
CA PHE A 32 2.67 -6.73 -6.32
C PHE A 32 1.33 -6.80 -7.05
N VAL A 33 1.08 -7.85 -7.81
CA VAL A 33 -0.10 -8.00 -8.67
C VAL A 33 -0.85 -9.25 -8.23
N VAL A 34 -2.15 -9.10 -7.98
CA VAL A 34 -3.04 -10.20 -7.62
C VAL A 34 -4.13 -10.31 -8.68
N ALA A 35 -4.29 -11.50 -9.26
CA ALA A 35 -5.40 -11.81 -10.14
C ALA A 35 -6.47 -12.56 -9.34
N ALA A 36 -7.64 -11.95 -9.17
CA ALA A 36 -8.75 -12.52 -8.43
C ALA A 36 -10.03 -12.59 -9.28
N ASN A 37 -10.91 -13.52 -8.97
CA ASN A 37 -12.20 -13.68 -9.62
C ASN A 37 -13.34 -13.22 -8.70
N LYS A 38 -14.51 -12.89 -9.26
CA LYS A 38 -15.74 -12.54 -8.50
C LYS A 38 -16.19 -13.62 -7.48
N ARG A 39 -15.68 -14.85 -7.61
CA ARG A 39 -15.93 -15.96 -6.68
C ARG A 39 -14.96 -16.02 -5.50
N HIS A 40 -14.15 -14.98 -5.31
CA HIS A 40 -13.12 -14.88 -4.26
C HIS A 40 -12.01 -15.94 -4.42
N GLU A 41 -11.74 -16.33 -5.67
CA GLU A 41 -10.69 -17.28 -6.02
C GLU A 41 -9.48 -16.51 -6.56
N VAL A 42 -8.32 -16.72 -5.95
CA VAL A 42 -7.04 -16.20 -6.45
C VAL A 42 -6.57 -17.10 -7.60
N CYS A 43 -6.31 -16.48 -8.75
CA CYS A 43 -5.88 -17.16 -9.96
C CYS A 43 -4.36 -17.09 -10.15
N ALA A 44 -3.75 -15.94 -9.81
CA ALA A 44 -2.31 -15.72 -9.92
C ALA A 44 -1.87 -14.60 -8.97
N MET A 45 -0.59 -14.67 -8.56
CA MET A 45 0.08 -13.63 -7.79
C MET A 45 1.46 -13.41 -8.41
N HIS A 46 1.89 -12.16 -8.51
CA HIS A 46 3.18 -11.81 -9.08
C HIS A 46 3.81 -10.65 -8.32
N GLN A 47 5.09 -10.78 -8.01
CA GLN A 47 5.87 -9.73 -7.36
C GLN A 47 7.01 -9.32 -8.28
N THR A 48 7.23 -8.01 -8.40
CA THR A 48 8.35 -7.42 -9.13
C THR A 48 9.17 -6.53 -8.21
N GLY A 49 10.48 -6.47 -8.48
CA GLY A 49 11.42 -5.68 -7.68
C GLY A 49 11.95 -6.42 -6.45
N ASN A 50 12.92 -5.79 -5.78
CA ASN A 50 13.61 -6.34 -4.62
C ASN A 50 12.83 -6.02 -3.33
N LEU A 51 11.65 -6.63 -3.21
CA LEU A 51 10.74 -6.47 -2.08
C LEU A 51 10.67 -7.78 -1.28
N LEU A 52 10.60 -7.71 0.05
CA LEU A 52 10.04 -8.79 0.87
C LEU A 52 8.75 -8.30 1.51
N LEU A 53 7.68 -9.03 1.24
CA LEU A 53 6.35 -8.74 1.74
C LEU A 53 6.05 -9.60 2.95
N ASN A 54 5.41 -8.99 3.94
CA ASN A 54 4.78 -9.73 5.02
C ASN A 54 3.65 -10.61 4.53
N GLU A 55 3.41 -11.69 5.26
CA GLU A 55 2.18 -12.46 5.12
C GLU A 55 0.94 -11.60 5.36
N GLU A 56 0.93 -10.76 6.40
CA GLU A 56 -0.20 -9.87 6.72
C GLU A 56 -0.51 -8.87 5.58
N LEU A 57 0.55 -8.29 4.99
CA LEU A 57 0.41 -7.37 3.86
C LEU A 57 -0.12 -8.10 2.62
N ILE A 58 0.37 -9.32 2.35
CA ILE A 58 -0.10 -10.14 1.23
C ILE A 58 -1.60 -10.45 1.40
N VAL A 59 -2.02 -10.90 2.58
CA VAL A 59 -3.44 -11.21 2.87
C VAL A 59 -4.31 -9.97 2.67
N ARG A 60 -3.89 -8.83 3.23
CA ARG A 60 -4.59 -7.55 3.06
C ARG A 60 -4.72 -7.15 1.58
N CYS A 61 -3.65 -7.27 0.80
CA CYS A 61 -3.69 -6.98 -0.63
C CYS A 61 -4.63 -7.94 -1.39
N VAL A 62 -4.67 -9.21 -1.00
CA VAL A 62 -5.57 -10.21 -1.62
C VAL A 62 -7.03 -9.87 -1.33
N ASP A 63 -7.38 -9.52 -0.09
CA ASP A 63 -8.75 -9.15 0.29
C ASP A 63 -9.23 -7.94 -0.51
N ILE A 64 -8.39 -6.90 -0.59
CA ILE A 64 -8.67 -5.71 -1.40
C ILE A 64 -8.80 -6.06 -2.88
N ALA A 65 -7.94 -6.94 -3.41
CA ALA A 65 -7.99 -7.34 -4.81
C ALA A 65 -9.28 -8.09 -5.15
N ILE A 66 -9.77 -8.92 -4.23
CA ILE A 66 -11.04 -9.64 -4.38
C ILE A 66 -12.21 -8.65 -4.42
N GLU A 67 -12.27 -7.70 -3.49
CA GLU A 67 -13.31 -6.66 -3.45
C GLU A 67 -13.31 -5.86 -4.77
N ARG A 68 -12.13 -5.40 -5.21
CA ARG A 68 -11.98 -4.69 -6.49
C ARG A 68 -12.36 -5.52 -7.70
N ALA A 69 -12.06 -6.82 -7.70
CA ALA A 69 -12.45 -7.70 -8.79
C ALA A 69 -13.98 -7.86 -8.88
N VAL A 70 -14.69 -7.84 -7.75
CA VAL A 70 -16.16 -7.84 -7.71
C VAL A 70 -16.70 -6.55 -8.31
N ASP A 71 -16.26 -5.39 -7.81
CA ASP A 71 -16.71 -4.06 -8.26
C ASP A 71 -16.54 -3.89 -9.79
N VAL A 72 -15.33 -4.17 -10.27
CA VAL A 72 -14.97 -4.01 -11.70
C VAL A 72 -15.78 -4.98 -12.56
N THR A 73 -15.97 -6.22 -12.09
CA THR A 73 -16.78 -7.21 -12.83
C THR A 73 -18.24 -6.78 -12.94
N GLU A 74 -18.79 -6.17 -11.90
CA GLU A 74 -20.17 -5.64 -11.92
C GLU A 74 -20.32 -4.43 -12.82
N LEU A 75 -19.34 -3.51 -12.79
CA LEU A 75 -19.29 -2.38 -13.72
C LEU A 75 -19.23 -2.86 -15.17
N ILE A 76 -18.30 -3.77 -15.49
CA ILE A 76 -18.19 -4.34 -16.85
C ILE A 76 -19.51 -4.98 -17.28
N SER A 77 -20.15 -5.76 -16.41
CA SER A 77 -21.42 -6.41 -16.72
C SER A 77 -22.52 -5.40 -17.04
N THR A 78 -22.60 -4.31 -16.26
CA THR A 78 -23.57 -3.24 -16.45
C THR A 78 -23.35 -2.51 -17.79
N VAL A 79 -22.10 -2.17 -18.10
CA VAL A 79 -21.75 -1.49 -19.36
C VAL A 79 -22.05 -2.36 -20.57
N LEU A 80 -21.75 -3.66 -20.50
CA LEU A 80 -22.05 -4.60 -21.58
C LEU A 80 -23.56 -4.75 -21.80
N MET A 81 -24.37 -4.73 -20.74
CA MET A 81 -25.83 -4.78 -20.86
C MET A 81 -26.40 -3.51 -21.50
N ASP A 82 -25.91 -2.33 -21.10
CA ASP A 82 -26.33 -1.05 -21.70
C ASP A 82 -25.95 -0.97 -23.19
N ASP A 83 -24.72 -1.33 -23.53
CA ASP A 83 -24.21 -1.37 -24.90
C ASP A 83 -25.03 -2.36 -25.77
N ASN A 84 -25.33 -3.54 -25.26
CA ASN A 84 -26.20 -4.49 -25.95
C ASN A 84 -27.62 -3.92 -26.18
N ASN A 85 -28.20 -3.25 -25.19
CA ASN A 85 -29.51 -2.62 -25.31
C ASN A 85 -29.51 -1.47 -26.33
N LYS A 86 -28.45 -0.65 -26.39
CA LYS A 86 -28.28 0.41 -27.40
C LYS A 86 -28.24 -0.18 -28.81
N ARG A 87 -27.51 -1.28 -29.01
CA ARG A 87 -27.45 -1.99 -30.31
C ARG A 87 -28.80 -2.58 -30.71
N LEU A 88 -29.53 -3.19 -29.79
CA LEU A 88 -30.86 -3.76 -30.07
C LEU A 88 -31.88 -2.68 -30.47
N LYS A 89 -31.78 -1.48 -29.91
CA LYS A 89 -32.68 -0.35 -30.22
C LYS A 89 -32.31 0.38 -31.52
N GLY A 90 -31.19 0.05 -32.16
CA GLY A 90 -30.69 0.75 -33.35
C GLY A 90 -30.20 2.18 -33.09
N ASN A 91 -30.05 2.57 -31.81
CA ASN A 91 -29.56 3.89 -31.42
C ASN A 91 -28.05 3.82 -31.17
N GLY A 92 -27.25 4.25 -32.15
CA GLY A 92 -25.83 4.55 -31.92
C GLY A 92 -24.93 4.28 -33.11
N ALA A 93 -23.89 5.10 -33.24
CA ALA A 93 -22.79 4.81 -34.14
C ALA A 93 -22.01 3.59 -33.61
N VAL A 94 -21.88 2.56 -34.43
CA VAL A 94 -21.18 1.32 -34.07
C VAL A 94 -19.67 1.51 -34.22
N GLY A 95 -18.94 1.28 -33.12
CA GLY A 95 -17.49 1.17 -33.11
C GLY A 95 -16.73 2.50 -32.95
N PHE A 96 -15.41 2.41 -33.04
CA PHE A 96 -14.47 3.50 -32.81
C PHE A 96 -14.71 4.73 -33.71
N ALA A 97 -15.12 4.51 -34.96
CA ALA A 97 -15.42 5.59 -35.90
C ALA A 97 -16.59 6.48 -35.46
N GLY A 98 -17.51 5.95 -34.65
CA GLY A 98 -18.63 6.70 -34.08
C GLY A 98 -18.25 7.61 -32.90
N LEU A 99 -17.06 7.41 -32.34
CA LEU A 99 -16.56 8.09 -31.14
C LEU A 99 -15.54 9.19 -31.48
N ILE A 100 -15.14 9.32 -32.75
CA ILE A 100 -14.20 10.33 -33.20
C ILE A 100 -14.98 11.44 -33.91
N SER A 101 -15.00 12.64 -33.32
CA SER A 101 -15.47 13.83 -34.03
C SER A 101 -14.45 14.24 -35.09
N LEU A 102 -14.78 14.02 -36.37
CA LEU A 102 -13.90 14.32 -37.51
C LEU A 102 -13.72 15.83 -37.80
N ASP A 103 -14.56 16.69 -37.21
CA ASP A 103 -14.53 18.14 -37.42
C ASP A 103 -13.49 18.89 -36.54
N MET A 104 -12.69 18.16 -35.73
CA MET A 104 -11.68 18.77 -34.87
C MET A 104 -10.28 18.23 -35.22
N LEU A 105 -9.38 19.12 -35.66
CA LEU A 105 -7.99 18.80 -36.02
C LEU A 105 -7.20 18.17 -34.85
N THR A 106 -7.63 18.45 -33.63
CA THR A 106 -7.18 17.84 -32.38
C THR A 106 -8.35 17.08 -31.74
N SER A 107 -8.89 16.06 -32.40
CA SER A 107 -9.87 15.12 -31.83
C SER A 107 -9.27 14.23 -30.73
N HIS A 108 -8.51 14.86 -29.83
CA HIS A 108 -8.12 14.41 -28.51
C HIS A 108 -9.30 14.56 -27.52
N ARG A 109 -10.42 15.17 -27.92
CA ARG A 109 -11.59 15.35 -27.06
C ARG A 109 -12.59 14.22 -27.28
N PHE A 110 -12.43 13.22 -26.44
CA PHE A 110 -13.35 12.13 -26.15
C PHE A 110 -14.50 12.69 -25.29
N GLU A 111 -15.75 12.47 -25.69
CA GLU A 111 -16.87 12.53 -24.75
C GLU A 111 -16.98 11.16 -24.10
N PRO A 112 -16.46 10.98 -22.87
CA PRO A 112 -16.55 9.70 -22.17
C PRO A 112 -18.01 9.33 -22.02
N ASN A 113 -18.35 8.08 -22.37
CA ASN A 113 -19.64 7.51 -21.99
C ASN A 113 -19.70 7.55 -20.46
N GLU A 114 -20.58 8.37 -19.89
CA GLU A 114 -20.73 8.48 -18.44
C GLU A 114 -21.16 7.12 -17.89
N LEU A 115 -20.25 6.48 -17.15
CA LEU A 115 -20.51 5.20 -16.51
C LEU A 115 -21.04 5.47 -15.11
N ILE A 116 -22.21 4.94 -14.80
CA ILE A 116 -22.73 4.92 -13.43
C ILE A 116 -22.00 3.77 -12.72
N ALA A 117 -20.87 4.08 -12.08
CA ALA A 117 -20.19 3.15 -11.19
C ALA A 117 -20.94 3.07 -9.85
N PRO A 118 -21.02 1.88 -9.21
CA PRO A 118 -21.49 1.79 -7.84
C PRO A 118 -20.67 2.76 -6.97
N THR A 119 -21.38 3.64 -6.25
CA THR A 119 -20.76 4.69 -5.45
C THR A 119 -20.06 4.06 -4.27
N ILE A 120 -18.73 4.24 -4.18
CA ILE A 120 -17.93 3.92 -3.01
C ILE A 120 -18.09 5.06 -2.01
N ASP A 121 -18.76 4.79 -0.88
CA ASP A 121 -18.89 5.76 0.20
C ASP A 121 -17.51 6.04 0.82
N SER A 122 -16.96 7.21 0.53
CA SER A 122 -15.61 7.62 0.93
C SER A 122 -15.43 7.68 2.46
N SER A 123 -16.53 7.72 3.21
CA SER A 123 -16.55 7.78 4.68
C SER A 123 -16.27 6.43 5.36
N ALA A 124 -16.21 5.32 4.62
CA ALA A 124 -15.94 3.99 5.19
C ALA A 124 -14.45 3.61 5.20
N ILE A 125 -13.59 4.35 4.49
CA ILE A 125 -12.16 4.08 4.39
C ILE A 125 -11.45 4.82 5.53
N ASN A 126 -11.54 4.27 6.75
CA ASN A 126 -10.64 4.65 7.84
C ASN A 126 -9.38 3.80 7.72
N VAL A 127 -8.42 4.22 6.89
CA VAL A 127 -7.08 3.60 6.88
C VAL A 127 -6.36 4.14 8.11
N GLU A 128 -6.47 3.44 9.23
CA GLU A 128 -5.53 3.65 10.31
C GLU A 128 -4.12 3.33 9.78
N PRO A 129 -3.16 4.29 9.82
CA PRO A 129 -1.80 4.00 9.45
C PRO A 129 -1.21 3.07 10.51
N GLN A 130 -1.28 1.76 10.25
CA GLN A 130 -0.53 0.76 11.01
C GLN A 130 0.94 0.89 10.58
N LEU A 131 1.79 1.33 11.50
CA LEU A 131 3.21 1.57 11.28
C LEU A 131 3.92 0.20 11.18
N GLU A 132 3.96 -0.40 9.99
CA GLU A 132 4.70 -1.65 9.77
C GLU A 132 6.20 -1.38 9.78
N LYS A 133 6.92 -1.92 10.78
CA LYS A 133 8.37 -1.67 10.94
C LYS A 133 9.15 -2.19 9.73
N VAL A 134 9.86 -1.30 9.04
CA VAL A 134 10.64 -1.64 7.84
C VAL A 134 12.13 -1.72 8.14
N THR A 135 12.75 -2.81 7.71
CA THR A 135 14.19 -3.06 7.89
C THR A 135 14.86 -3.17 6.52
N ILE A 136 15.87 -2.33 6.28
CA ILE A 136 16.66 -2.35 5.05
C ILE A 136 17.95 -3.13 5.32
N THR A 137 18.16 -4.24 4.62
CA THR A 137 19.41 -5.03 4.72
C THR A 137 20.51 -4.40 3.87
N GLU A 138 21.78 -4.61 4.22
CA GLU A 138 22.96 -4.05 3.52
C GLU A 138 23.01 -4.40 2.01
N GLY A 139 22.29 -5.44 1.57
CA GLY A 139 22.14 -5.82 0.15
C GLY A 139 21.09 -5.03 -0.63
N GLY A 140 20.47 -3.98 -0.06
CA GLY A 140 19.42 -3.18 -0.72
C GLY A 140 18.03 -3.83 -0.73
N ILE A 141 17.89 -4.95 -0.02
CA ILE A 141 16.64 -5.70 0.15
C ILE A 141 15.80 -5.01 1.25
N VAL A 142 14.52 -4.74 0.99
CA VAL A 142 13.59 -4.19 1.99
C VAL A 142 12.74 -5.31 2.56
N HIS A 143 12.81 -5.48 3.88
CA HIS A 143 11.91 -6.31 4.68
C HIS A 143 10.83 -5.42 5.28
N ILE A 144 9.58 -5.80 5.08
CA ILE A 144 8.43 -5.18 5.71
C ILE A 144 7.98 -6.18 6.78
N GLY A 145 7.76 -5.75 8.04
CA GLY A 145 7.14 -6.43 9.22
C GLY A 145 7.97 -7.31 10.17
N GLU A 146 7.31 -7.67 11.28
CA GLU A 146 7.86 -8.40 12.43
C GLU A 146 7.88 -9.92 12.19
N GLY A 147 8.82 -10.40 11.38
CA GLY A 147 9.01 -11.85 11.23
C GLY A 147 10.30 -12.28 10.54
N GLY A 148 11.06 -11.34 9.97
CA GLY A 148 12.20 -11.64 9.14
C GLY A 148 13.53 -11.72 9.89
N THR A 149 13.70 -12.64 10.84
CA THR A 149 15.06 -13.17 11.01
C THR A 149 15.37 -13.96 9.73
N PRO A 150 16.47 -13.68 9.01
CA PRO A 150 16.75 -14.34 7.75
C PRO A 150 16.82 -15.85 7.95
N PHE A 151 15.93 -16.60 7.30
CA PHE A 151 15.93 -18.07 7.25
C PHE A 151 17.25 -18.66 6.69
N LEU A 152 18.11 -17.82 6.12
CA LEU A 152 19.44 -18.16 5.58
C LEU A 152 20.61 -17.77 6.48
N ALA A 153 20.39 -17.14 7.63
CA ALA A 153 21.43 -17.07 8.65
C ALA A 153 21.45 -18.41 9.39
N GLU A 154 22.22 -19.37 8.87
CA GLU A 154 22.66 -20.49 9.70
C GLU A 154 23.33 -19.89 10.95
N VAL A 155 22.60 -19.92 12.06
CA VAL A 155 23.08 -19.49 13.36
C VAL A 155 24.28 -20.36 13.70
N CYS A 156 25.47 -19.81 13.51
CA CYS A 156 26.70 -20.42 13.96
C CYS A 156 26.60 -20.57 15.49
N PRO A 157 26.97 -21.72 16.07
CA PRO A 157 26.69 -22.05 17.46
C PRO A 157 27.29 -21.07 18.49
N GLY A 158 28.22 -20.19 18.09
CA GLY A 158 28.83 -19.18 18.95
C GLY A 158 28.05 -17.86 19.09
N GLU A 159 27.11 -17.53 18.20
CA GLU A 159 26.39 -16.24 18.27
C GLU A 159 25.32 -16.21 19.37
N ARG A 160 24.77 -17.37 19.75
CA ARG A 160 23.78 -17.46 20.83
C ARG A 160 24.37 -17.06 22.20
N GLU A 161 25.59 -17.49 22.47
CA GLU A 161 26.30 -17.18 23.72
C GLU A 161 26.64 -15.67 23.81
N LEU A 162 26.93 -15.04 22.67
CA LEU A 162 27.21 -13.60 22.61
C LEU A 162 25.94 -12.76 22.81
N ILE A 163 24.80 -13.20 22.30
CA ILE A 163 23.51 -12.50 22.48
C ILE A 163 23.07 -12.58 23.95
N GLU A 164 23.20 -13.75 24.59
CA GLU A 164 22.89 -13.94 26.01
C GLU A 164 23.79 -13.06 26.90
N GLN A 165 25.09 -12.98 26.59
CA GLN A 165 26.02 -12.10 27.31
C GLN A 165 25.70 -10.60 27.14
N VAL A 166 25.23 -10.19 25.95
CA VAL A 166 24.84 -8.78 25.71
C VAL A 166 23.55 -8.43 26.45
N GLU A 167 22.59 -9.34 26.53
CA GLU A 167 21.37 -9.16 27.33
C GLU A 167 21.67 -9.05 28.83
N ASP A 168 22.58 -9.88 29.35
CA ASP A 168 23.04 -9.79 30.74
C ASP A 168 23.76 -8.47 31.04
N ILE A 169 24.61 -7.99 30.13
CA ILE A 169 25.30 -6.70 30.28
C ILE A 169 24.29 -5.54 30.27
N ALA A 170 23.26 -5.60 29.40
CA ALA A 170 22.20 -4.59 29.36
C ALA A 170 21.36 -4.59 30.65
N ALA A 171 21.05 -5.76 31.21
CA ALA A 171 20.32 -5.89 32.47
C ALA A 171 21.11 -5.32 33.67
N VAL A 172 22.44 -5.51 33.69
CA VAL A 172 23.31 -4.93 34.73
C VAL A 172 23.41 -3.40 34.59
N HIS A 173 23.40 -2.87 33.37
CA HIS A 173 23.43 -1.41 33.14
C HIS A 173 22.15 -0.72 33.64
N VAL A 174 21.00 -1.38 33.53
CA VAL A 174 19.72 -0.86 34.06
C VAL A 174 19.71 -0.82 35.59
N GLN A 175 20.37 -1.78 36.27
CA GLN A 175 20.45 -1.80 37.73
C GLN A 175 21.45 -0.79 38.31
N GLN A 176 22.51 -0.41 37.57
CA GLN A 176 23.48 0.58 38.04
C GLN A 176 23.02 2.04 37.87
N THR A 177 21.98 2.29 37.06
CA THR A 177 21.51 3.67 36.77
C THR A 177 20.38 4.14 37.71
N SER A 178 20.13 3.45 38.83
CA SER A 178 19.27 3.97 39.91
C SER A 178 20.06 4.92 40.83
N ILE A 179 20.49 6.06 40.31
CA ILE A 179 20.82 7.24 41.11
C ILE A 179 19.85 8.35 40.69
N GLN A 180 18.97 8.68 41.64
CA GLN A 180 17.93 9.71 41.74
C GLN A 180 17.82 10.78 40.61
N PRO A 181 16.60 11.10 40.13
CA PRO A 181 16.41 12.24 39.25
C PRO A 181 16.52 13.56 40.04
N GLN A 182 17.56 14.33 39.76
CA GLN A 182 17.70 15.73 40.19
C GLN A 182 16.65 16.57 39.44
N LYS A 183 15.69 17.12 40.18
CA LYS A 183 14.58 17.92 39.68
C LYS A 183 14.98 19.40 39.68
N GLU A 184 15.83 19.83 38.77
CA GLU A 184 16.19 21.26 38.60
C GLU A 184 16.60 21.53 37.15
N THR A 185 15.69 22.04 36.32
CA THR A 185 15.99 22.83 35.08
C THR A 185 14.73 23.27 34.32
N VAL A 186 13.56 23.40 34.98
CA VAL A 186 12.34 23.91 34.32
C VAL A 186 11.86 25.27 34.84
N ASN A 187 12.44 25.81 35.91
CA ASN A 187 11.98 27.09 36.49
C ASN A 187 12.66 28.34 35.90
N SER A 188 13.82 28.22 35.24
CA SER A 188 14.56 29.39 34.75
C SER A 188 13.97 30.02 33.49
N ALA A 189 13.25 29.26 32.66
CA ALA A 189 12.63 29.80 31.44
C ALA A 189 11.29 30.48 31.73
N GLN A 190 10.57 30.05 32.78
CA GLN A 190 9.28 30.62 33.16
C GLN A 190 9.43 31.98 33.86
N GLU A 191 10.45 32.16 34.71
CA GLU A 191 10.71 33.44 35.41
C GLU A 191 11.20 34.57 34.48
N LEU A 192 11.77 34.25 33.32
CA LEU A 192 12.20 35.23 32.33
C LEU A 192 11.06 35.76 31.44
N LEU A 193 9.95 35.02 31.35
CA LEU A 193 8.77 35.44 30.57
C LEU A 193 7.87 36.38 31.38
N ASP A 194 7.77 36.19 32.70
CA ASP A 194 6.94 37.04 33.58
C ASP A 194 7.55 38.43 33.86
N SER A 195 8.83 38.67 33.53
CA SER A 195 9.48 39.99 33.67
C SER A 195 9.35 40.88 32.42
N ILE A 196 8.66 40.44 31.37
CA ILE A 196 8.50 41.19 30.11
C ILE A 196 7.08 41.81 29.99
N GLU A 197 6.15 41.50 30.90
CA GLU A 197 4.76 42.01 30.87
C GLU A 197 4.40 43.05 31.95
N GLU A 198 5.37 43.73 32.58
CA GLU A 198 5.13 45.01 33.31
C GLU A 198 5.81 46.21 32.66
#